data_AF-A0A1Q3H2N2-F1
#
_entry.id   AF-A0A1Q3H2N2-F1
#
_cell.length_a   1.000
_cell.length_b   1.000
_cell.length_c   1.000
_cell.angle_alpha   90.00
_cell.angle_beta   90.00
_cell.angle_gamma   90.00
#
_symmetry.space_group_name_H-M   'P 1'
#
loop_
_entity.id
_entity.type
_entity.pdbx_description
1 polymer ?
#
loop_
_entity_poly.entity_id
_entity_poly.type
_entity_poly.pdbx_seq_one_letter_code
_entity_poly.pdbx_strand_id
1 'polypeptide(L)'
;MKKVIAKNIWLLSLGLLLITSCAKKGDDPQPEDAEPFRSALANREQVVQIPTAFANNNTNRFAVETRGYINATNTLFSAYSSFLIVPANTTSNGNGSWTWRDLQGNEITYTSTLSNGQYTVTMDAKFADGTAYRVFEATERQDGTLGKITWFDEDGTAVIVMDWKYENGLFTSTFVSGSQRFVSESNDNLSGTIKVYENDVLIFTGNWQSTGAGECVSYNSDGTQNETGSW
;
A
#
# COMPACT_ATOMS: atom_id res chain seq x y z
N MET A 1 5.29 70.98 -19.56
CA MET A 1 6.63 71.51 -19.19
C MET A 1 7.45 70.38 -18.60
N LYS A 2 8.65 70.15 -19.14
CA LYS A 2 9.66 69.24 -18.60
C LYS A 2 10.35 69.86 -17.38
N LYS A 3 10.95 69.00 -16.54
CA LYS A 3 12.00 69.19 -15.50
C LYS A 3 11.47 68.81 -14.11
N VAL A 4 12.15 68.04 -13.25
CA VAL A 4 13.56 67.59 -13.21
C VAL A 4 13.68 66.37 -12.27
N ILE A 5 14.58 65.46 -12.64
CA ILE A 5 15.09 64.34 -11.86
C ILE A 5 16.07 64.87 -10.81
N ALA A 6 15.99 64.42 -9.56
CA ALA A 6 17.12 64.42 -8.64
C ALA A 6 17.15 63.13 -7.82
N LYS A 7 18.14 62.29 -8.14
CA LYS A 7 18.65 61.19 -7.32
C LYS A 7 19.15 61.72 -5.98
N ASN A 8 18.90 60.99 -4.89
CA ASN A 8 19.83 60.90 -3.77
C ASN A 8 19.70 59.52 -3.13
N ILE A 9 20.75 58.72 -3.36
CA ILE A 9 21.06 57.46 -2.69
C ILE A 9 22.15 57.80 -1.67
N TRP A 10 21.94 57.50 -0.39
CA TRP A 10 22.92 57.08 0.64
C TRP A 10 22.08 56.63 1.86
N LEU A 11 21.79 55.33 2.03
CA LEU A 11 22.55 54.29 2.77
C LEU A 11 22.70 54.53 4.28
N LEU A 12 22.45 53.44 5.02
CA LEU A 12 22.42 53.23 6.49
C LEU A 12 21.02 53.47 7.08
N SER A 13 20.36 52.51 7.73
CA SER A 13 20.88 51.40 8.53
C SER A 13 19.84 50.29 8.65
N LEU A 14 20.34 49.07 8.47
CA LEU A 14 19.91 47.81 9.08
C LEU A 14 18.87 47.97 10.20
N GLY A 15 17.66 47.47 9.91
CA GLY A 15 16.58 47.27 10.87
C GLY A 15 15.72 46.12 10.39
N LEU A 16 16.36 44.99 10.06
CA LEU A 16 15.71 43.75 9.69
C LEU A 16 15.02 43.17 10.93
N LEU A 17 13.82 43.66 11.25
CA LEU A 17 12.90 42.98 12.15
C LEU A 17 12.29 41.81 11.37
N LEU A 18 13.09 40.74 11.22
CA LEU A 18 12.58 39.40 11.07
C LEU A 18 11.83 39.09 12.37
N ILE A 19 10.54 39.43 12.39
CA ILE A 19 9.60 38.70 13.23
C ILE A 19 9.61 37.27 12.70
N THR A 20 10.50 36.46 13.27
CA THR A 20 10.40 35.02 13.30
C THR A 20 9.09 34.70 14.00
N SER A 21 8.01 34.66 13.23
CA SER A 21 6.84 33.88 13.57
C SER A 21 7.34 32.44 13.67
N CYS A 22 7.64 32.02 14.90
CA CYS A 22 7.59 30.63 15.27
C CYS A 22 6.13 30.19 15.08
N ALA A 23 5.76 29.84 13.85
CA ALA A 23 4.63 28.97 13.63
C ALA A 23 4.94 27.70 14.42
N LYS A 24 4.18 27.48 15.50
CA LYS A 24 4.19 26.23 16.23
C LYS A 24 4.06 25.11 15.18
N LYS A 25 5.05 24.21 15.13
CA LYS A 25 4.82 22.83 14.72
C LYS A 25 3.83 22.26 15.74
N GLY A 26 2.56 22.41 15.46
CA GLY A 26 1.48 22.05 16.35
C GLY A 26 0.24 21.95 15.49
N ASP A 27 -0.07 20.70 15.17
CA ASP A 27 -1.35 20.23 14.65
C ASP A 27 -1.69 20.80 13.27
N ASP A 28 -1.34 20.04 12.22
CA ASP A 28 -2.17 20.06 11.01
C ASP A 28 -3.61 19.85 11.51
N PRO A 29 -4.53 20.81 11.31
CA PRO A 29 -5.88 20.67 11.80
C PRO A 29 -6.48 19.45 11.09
N GLN A 30 -6.71 18.37 11.85
CA GLN A 30 -7.56 17.29 11.34
C GLN A 30 -8.93 17.92 11.06
N PRO A 31 -9.47 17.80 9.83
CA PRO A 31 -10.78 18.33 9.53
C PRO A 31 -11.81 17.67 10.47
N GLU A 32 -12.70 18.50 11.03
CA GLU A 32 -13.71 18.08 12.02
C GLU A 32 -14.66 16.98 11.52
N ASP A 33 -14.67 16.69 10.23
CA ASP A 33 -15.33 15.54 9.62
C ASP A 33 -14.44 14.98 8.49
N ALA A 34 -13.34 14.31 8.86
CA ALA A 34 -12.52 13.62 7.89
C ALA A 34 -13.32 12.44 7.29
N GLU A 35 -13.50 12.40 5.97
CA GLU A 35 -14.03 11.22 5.28
C GLU A 35 -13.20 9.97 5.64
N PRO A 36 -13.81 8.76 5.66
CA PRO A 36 -13.07 7.53 5.86
C PRO A 36 -11.93 7.40 4.86
N PHE A 37 -10.79 6.88 5.33
CA PHE A 37 -9.68 6.60 4.43
C PHE A 37 -10.12 5.66 3.32
N ARG A 38 -9.70 6.00 2.09
CA ARG A 38 -9.83 5.14 0.92
C ARG A 38 -8.45 4.97 0.32
N SER A 39 -7.99 3.74 0.24
CA SER A 39 -6.72 3.43 -0.42
C SER A 39 -6.75 3.87 -1.88
N ALA A 40 -5.66 4.46 -2.36
CA ALA A 40 -5.49 4.75 -3.78
C ALA A 40 -5.41 3.46 -4.62
N LEU A 41 -5.04 2.33 -4.01
CA LEU A 41 -5.07 1.02 -4.66
C LEU A 41 -6.49 0.54 -4.97
N ALA A 42 -7.52 1.03 -4.28
CA ALA A 42 -8.91 0.68 -4.58
C ALA A 42 -9.33 1.08 -6.01
N ASN A 43 -8.62 2.05 -6.61
CA ASN A 43 -8.86 2.49 -7.98
C ASN A 43 -8.05 1.68 -9.01
N ARG A 44 -7.20 0.74 -8.59
CA ARG A 44 -6.43 -0.13 -9.48
C ARG A 44 -7.16 -1.46 -9.66
N GLU A 45 -7.48 -1.81 -10.90
CA GLU A 45 -8.09 -3.10 -11.22
C GLU A 45 -7.16 -4.29 -10.88
N GLN A 46 -5.87 -4.13 -11.15
CA GLN A 46 -4.80 -5.07 -10.81
C GLN A 46 -3.55 -4.28 -10.41
N VAL A 47 -2.85 -4.76 -9.39
CA VAL A 47 -1.58 -4.16 -8.94
C VAL A 47 -0.38 -4.70 -9.70
N VAL A 48 -0.45 -5.97 -10.13
CA VAL A 48 0.48 -6.58 -11.07
C VAL A 48 -0.25 -6.82 -12.38
N GLN A 49 0.11 -6.05 -13.41
CA GLN A 49 -0.48 -6.14 -14.74
C GLN A 49 0.37 -7.01 -15.66
N ILE A 50 -0.28 -7.74 -16.55
CA ILE A 50 0.37 -8.62 -17.53
C ILE A 50 -0.13 -8.37 -18.96
N PRO A 51 0.68 -8.64 -20.00
CA PRO A 51 0.26 -8.46 -21.39
C PRO A 51 -0.86 -9.44 -21.77
N THR A 52 -1.76 -9.03 -22.67
CA THR A 52 -2.88 -9.87 -23.15
C THR A 52 -2.43 -11.22 -23.71
N ALA A 53 -1.29 -11.27 -24.41
CA ALA A 53 -0.73 -12.51 -24.93
C ALA A 53 -0.36 -13.50 -23.81
N PHE A 54 0.19 -12.99 -22.71
CA PHE A 54 0.48 -13.79 -21.53
C PHE A 54 -0.82 -14.18 -20.79
N ALA A 55 -1.76 -13.24 -20.61
CA ALA A 55 -3.05 -13.49 -19.97
C ALA A 55 -3.84 -14.62 -20.65
N ASN A 56 -3.76 -14.72 -21.97
CA ASN A 56 -4.51 -15.69 -22.77
C ASN A 56 -3.75 -17.01 -23.05
N ASN A 57 -2.50 -17.16 -22.61
CA ASN A 57 -1.71 -18.37 -22.82
C ASN A 57 -2.16 -19.50 -21.87
N ASN A 58 -3.28 -20.15 -22.18
CA ASN A 58 -3.91 -21.18 -21.35
C ASN A 58 -3.41 -22.61 -21.62
N THR A 59 -2.52 -22.79 -22.60
CA THR A 59 -2.00 -24.12 -22.98
C THR A 59 -0.61 -24.39 -22.43
N ASN A 60 0.19 -23.35 -22.18
CA ASN A 60 1.50 -23.51 -21.55
C ASN A 60 1.37 -23.55 -20.02
N ARG A 61 1.75 -24.68 -19.40
CA ARG A 61 1.65 -24.87 -17.94
C ARG A 61 2.44 -23.83 -17.13
N PHE A 62 3.60 -23.38 -17.64
CA PHE A 62 4.45 -22.40 -16.95
C PHE A 62 3.80 -21.01 -16.95
N ALA A 63 3.13 -20.67 -18.06
CA ALA A 63 2.34 -19.46 -18.12
C ALA A 63 1.16 -19.51 -17.14
N VAL A 64 0.45 -20.65 -17.07
CA VAL A 64 -0.68 -20.86 -16.14
C VAL A 64 -0.22 -20.76 -14.69
N GLU A 65 0.88 -21.42 -14.32
CA GLU A 65 1.44 -21.40 -12.97
C GLU A 65 1.89 -19.99 -12.56
N THR A 66 2.66 -19.30 -13.42
CA THR A 66 3.09 -17.92 -13.16
C THR A 66 1.89 -16.99 -12.97
N ARG A 67 0.84 -17.12 -13.79
CA ARG A 67 -0.41 -16.36 -13.61
C ARG A 67 -1.12 -16.72 -12.30
N GLY A 68 -1.04 -17.96 -11.85
CA GLY A 68 -1.59 -18.38 -10.55
C GLY A 68 -1.02 -17.55 -9.39
N TYR A 69 0.30 -17.39 -9.35
CA TYR A 69 0.96 -16.57 -8.32
C TYR A 69 0.66 -15.07 -8.46
N ILE A 70 0.59 -14.55 -9.69
CA ILE A 70 0.18 -13.16 -9.95
C ILE A 70 -1.26 -12.92 -9.51
N ASN A 71 -2.17 -13.84 -9.82
CA ASN A 71 -3.58 -13.77 -9.42
C ASN A 71 -3.74 -13.84 -7.90
N ALA A 72 -2.94 -14.66 -7.20
CA ALA A 72 -2.92 -14.68 -5.74
C ALA A 72 -2.54 -13.30 -5.18
N THR A 73 -1.48 -12.68 -5.71
CA THR A 73 -1.06 -11.32 -5.35
C THR A 73 -2.18 -10.30 -5.60
N ASN A 74 -2.73 -10.26 -6.81
CA ASN A 74 -3.81 -9.33 -7.16
C ASN A 74 -5.07 -9.54 -6.30
N THR A 75 -5.43 -10.78 -5.97
CA THR A 75 -6.58 -11.09 -5.11
C THR A 75 -6.40 -10.53 -3.72
N LEU A 76 -5.21 -10.68 -3.13
CA LEU A 76 -4.90 -10.17 -1.78
C LEU A 76 -4.94 -8.63 -1.73
N PHE A 77 -4.36 -7.97 -2.73
CA PHE A 77 -4.41 -6.52 -2.85
C PHE A 77 -5.83 -5.99 -3.13
N SER A 78 -6.64 -6.73 -3.88
CA SER A 78 -8.06 -6.41 -4.06
C SER A 78 -8.81 -6.52 -2.73
N ALA A 79 -8.58 -7.59 -1.96
CA ALA A 79 -9.18 -7.81 -0.65
C ALA A 79 -8.80 -6.69 0.34
N TYR A 80 -7.55 -6.23 0.34
CA TYR A 80 -7.09 -5.09 1.15
C TYR A 80 -8.01 -3.87 1.05
N SER A 81 -8.37 -3.46 -0.16
CA SER A 81 -9.23 -2.29 -0.36
C SER A 81 -10.59 -2.45 0.30
N SER A 82 -11.13 -3.68 0.38
CA SER A 82 -12.42 -3.97 1.01
C SER A 82 -12.37 -3.90 2.53
N PHE A 83 -11.25 -4.28 3.16
CA PHE A 83 -11.09 -4.24 4.62
C PHE A 83 -10.99 -2.82 5.20
N LEU A 84 -10.66 -1.85 4.36
CA LEU A 84 -10.56 -0.45 4.76
C LEU A 84 -11.89 0.28 4.71
N ILE A 85 -12.95 -0.36 4.21
CA ILE A 85 -14.26 0.25 4.05
C ILE A 85 -14.95 0.34 5.41
N VAL A 86 -15.22 1.57 5.86
CA VAL A 86 -16.13 1.84 6.97
C VAL A 86 -17.57 1.59 6.48
N PRO A 87 -18.39 0.77 7.17
CA PRO A 87 -19.75 0.49 6.76
C PRO A 87 -20.62 1.75 6.64
N ALA A 88 -21.62 1.71 5.76
CA ALA A 88 -22.63 2.76 5.70
C ALA A 88 -23.40 2.85 7.02
N ASN A 89 -23.76 4.08 7.42
CA ASN A 89 -24.47 4.40 8.68
C ASN A 89 -23.67 4.15 9.97
N THR A 90 -22.35 4.09 9.87
CA THR A 90 -21.47 4.08 11.05
C THR A 90 -21.46 5.44 11.74
N THR A 91 -21.45 5.45 13.08
CA THR A 91 -21.34 6.69 13.85
C THR A 91 -19.91 7.21 13.79
N SER A 92 -19.72 8.42 13.25
CA SER A 92 -18.46 9.16 13.40
C SER A 92 -18.35 9.66 14.83
N ASN A 93 -17.20 9.43 15.45
CA ASN A 93 -16.85 9.98 16.76
C ASN A 93 -16.10 11.32 16.63
N GLY A 94 -15.94 11.84 15.41
CA GLY A 94 -15.05 12.97 15.10
C GLY A 94 -13.58 12.54 14.99
N ASN A 95 -12.72 13.46 14.54
CA ASN A 95 -11.27 13.28 14.44
C ASN A 95 -10.81 12.02 13.69
N GLY A 96 -11.55 11.62 12.64
CA GLY A 96 -11.23 10.43 11.86
C GLY A 96 -11.39 9.12 12.65
N SER A 97 -12.33 9.05 13.59
CA SER A 97 -12.66 7.82 14.32
C SER A 97 -14.12 7.41 14.07
N TRP A 98 -14.34 6.10 13.89
CA TRP A 98 -15.65 5.50 13.66
C TRP A 98 -15.81 4.23 14.49
N THR A 99 -17.03 3.99 14.98
CA THR A 99 -17.36 2.78 15.75
C THR A 99 -18.65 2.14 15.24
N TRP A 100 -18.62 0.82 15.07
CA TRP A 100 -19.80 0.01 14.76
C TRP A 100 -19.79 -1.32 15.50
N ARG A 101 -20.90 -2.07 15.38
CA ARG A 101 -20.95 -3.49 15.77
C ARG A 101 -20.96 -4.36 14.53
N ASP A 102 -20.13 -5.40 14.51
CA ASP A 102 -20.20 -6.41 13.47
C ASP A 102 -21.45 -7.31 13.63
N LEU A 103 -21.63 -8.26 12.71
CA LEU A 103 -22.76 -9.19 12.74
C LEU A 103 -22.75 -10.16 13.94
N GLN A 104 -21.61 -10.30 14.62
CA GLN A 104 -21.43 -11.14 15.80
C GLN A 104 -21.60 -10.33 17.11
N GLY A 105 -21.82 -9.02 17.00
CA GLY A 105 -22.00 -8.11 18.14
C GLY A 105 -20.69 -7.55 18.69
N ASN A 106 -19.54 -7.86 18.08
CA ASN A 106 -18.25 -7.31 18.47
C ASN A 106 -18.21 -5.82 18.16
N GLU A 107 -17.62 -5.04 19.06
CA GLU A 107 -17.41 -3.61 18.87
C GLU A 107 -16.14 -3.39 18.05
N ILE A 108 -16.27 -2.69 16.93
CA ILE A 108 -15.16 -2.36 16.03
C ILE A 108 -14.90 -0.87 16.11
N THR A 109 -13.65 -0.49 16.32
CA THR A 109 -13.17 0.90 16.25
C THR A 109 -12.20 1.04 15.10
N TYR A 110 -12.48 1.98 14.20
CA TYR A 110 -11.60 2.33 13.09
C TYR A 110 -11.10 3.75 13.30
N THR A 111 -9.81 3.95 13.10
CA THR A 111 -9.18 5.27 13.19
C THR A 111 -8.38 5.54 11.93
N SER A 112 -8.50 6.74 11.37
CA SER A 112 -7.71 7.23 10.26
C SER A 112 -7.16 8.61 10.60
N THR A 113 -5.85 8.75 10.46
CA THR A 113 -5.13 10.01 10.64
C THR A 113 -4.32 10.32 9.41
N LEU A 114 -4.14 11.60 9.12
CA LEU A 114 -3.30 12.09 8.04
C LEU A 114 -2.22 12.99 8.62
N SER A 115 -0.96 12.69 8.34
CA SER A 115 0.16 13.53 8.74
C SER A 115 1.22 13.53 7.64
N ASN A 116 1.70 14.71 7.25
CA ASN A 116 2.77 14.85 6.24
C ASN A 116 2.49 14.10 4.92
N GLY A 117 1.23 14.05 4.48
CA GLY A 117 0.83 13.35 3.25
C GLY A 117 0.82 11.82 3.35
N GLN A 118 0.83 11.26 4.57
CA GLN A 118 0.71 9.83 4.82
C GLN A 118 -0.48 9.56 5.74
N TYR A 119 -1.38 8.69 5.29
CA TYR A 119 -2.44 8.13 6.12
C TYR A 119 -1.86 7.06 7.04
N THR A 120 -2.35 7.03 8.28
CA THR A 120 -2.20 5.92 9.23
C THR A 120 -3.58 5.50 9.67
N VAL A 121 -3.88 4.21 9.51
CA VAL A 121 -5.19 3.62 9.74
C VAL A 121 -5.07 2.43 10.67
N THR A 122 -5.96 2.34 11.66
CA THR A 122 -6.07 1.16 12.52
C THR A 122 -7.49 0.66 12.58
N MET A 123 -7.64 -0.65 12.78
CA MET A 123 -8.90 -1.26 13.17
C MET A 123 -8.67 -2.11 14.41
N ASP A 124 -9.43 -1.82 15.45
CA ASP A 124 -9.40 -2.53 16.74
C ASP A 124 -10.76 -3.21 16.95
N ALA A 125 -10.75 -4.45 17.43
CA ALA A 125 -11.95 -5.21 17.74
C ALA A 125 -12.02 -5.53 19.23
N LYS A 126 -13.23 -5.45 19.79
CA LYS A 126 -13.53 -5.81 21.17
C LYS A 126 -14.71 -6.78 21.21
N PHE A 127 -14.44 -7.96 21.75
CA PHE A 127 -15.34 -9.10 21.81
C PHE A 127 -16.19 -9.06 23.09
N ALA A 128 -17.29 -9.80 23.08
CA ALA A 128 -18.24 -9.82 24.19
C ALA A 128 -17.66 -10.43 25.49
N ASP A 129 -16.65 -11.28 25.37
CA ASP A 129 -15.89 -11.86 26.49
C ASP A 129 -14.88 -10.88 27.12
N GLY A 130 -14.72 -9.69 26.52
CA GLY A 130 -13.78 -8.66 26.95
C GLY A 130 -12.43 -8.70 26.25
N THR A 131 -12.16 -9.69 25.41
CA THR A 131 -10.95 -9.77 24.58
C THR A 131 -10.94 -8.57 23.62
N ALA A 132 -9.79 -7.90 23.50
CA ALA A 132 -9.63 -6.77 22.59
C ALA A 132 -8.23 -6.78 21.98
N TYR A 133 -8.16 -6.61 20.67
CA TYR A 133 -6.90 -6.59 19.95
C TYR A 133 -7.00 -5.74 18.68
N ARG A 134 -5.83 -5.41 18.13
CA ARG A 134 -5.72 -4.72 16.84
C ARG A 134 -5.89 -5.71 15.71
N VAL A 135 -6.92 -5.56 14.89
CA VAL A 135 -7.13 -6.40 13.71
C VAL A 135 -6.11 -6.06 12.62
N PHE A 136 -5.90 -4.76 12.37
CA PHE A 136 -4.86 -4.31 11.44
C PHE A 136 -4.34 -2.92 11.73
N GLU A 137 -3.17 -2.64 11.17
CA GLU A 137 -2.59 -1.31 11.02
C GLU A 137 -2.12 -1.13 9.57
N ALA A 138 -2.47 0.00 8.97
CA ALA A 138 -2.08 0.34 7.61
C ALA A 138 -1.50 1.76 7.54
N THR A 139 -0.54 1.95 6.64
CA THR A 139 -0.07 3.26 6.24
C THR A 139 -0.08 3.37 4.73
N GLU A 140 -0.44 4.54 4.19
CA GLU A 140 -0.41 4.78 2.75
C GLU A 140 -0.17 6.27 2.47
N ARG A 141 0.72 6.59 1.53
CA ARG A 141 0.84 7.97 1.04
C ARG A 141 -0.42 8.37 0.28
N GLN A 142 -0.83 9.63 0.39
CA GLN A 142 -2.05 10.12 -0.28
C GLN A 142 -2.04 9.92 -1.81
N ASP A 143 -0.86 9.87 -2.42
CA ASP A 143 -0.65 9.63 -3.86
C ASP A 143 -0.61 8.13 -4.23
N GLY A 144 -0.74 7.22 -3.26
CA GLY A 144 -0.68 5.77 -3.45
C GLY A 144 0.70 5.20 -3.77
N THR A 145 1.76 6.02 -3.74
CA THR A 145 3.12 5.62 -4.16
C THR A 145 3.83 4.70 -3.19
N LEU A 146 3.36 4.62 -1.94
CA LEU A 146 3.94 3.78 -0.92
C LEU A 146 2.84 3.42 0.07
N GLY A 147 2.79 2.16 0.47
CA GLY A 147 1.95 1.75 1.57
C GLY A 147 2.36 0.42 2.16
N LYS A 148 1.76 0.14 3.31
CA LYS A 148 1.95 -1.08 4.08
C LYS A 148 0.67 -1.37 4.85
N ILE A 149 0.31 -2.63 4.98
CA ILE A 149 -0.68 -3.11 5.95
C ILE A 149 -0.14 -4.35 6.68
N THR A 150 -0.42 -4.41 7.97
CA THR A 150 -0.18 -5.56 8.83
C THR A 150 -1.50 -5.99 9.43
N TRP A 151 -1.84 -7.26 9.31
CA TRP A 151 -2.91 -7.90 10.08
C TRP A 151 -2.33 -8.66 11.24
N PHE A 152 -3.05 -8.65 12.35
CA PHE A 152 -2.64 -9.36 13.56
C PHE A 152 -3.67 -10.41 13.97
N ASP A 153 -3.20 -11.45 14.65
CA ASP A 153 -4.05 -12.32 15.44
C ASP A 153 -4.39 -11.70 16.81
N GLU A 154 -5.16 -12.44 17.61
CA GLU A 154 -5.63 -12.00 18.93
C GLU A 154 -4.49 -11.75 19.93
N ASP A 155 -3.34 -12.41 19.72
CA ASP A 155 -2.13 -12.24 20.54
C ASP A 155 -1.30 -11.01 20.10
N GLY A 156 -1.71 -10.33 19.04
CA GLY A 156 -0.99 -9.19 18.46
C GLY A 156 0.19 -9.60 17.58
N THR A 157 0.26 -10.86 17.14
CA THR A 157 1.28 -11.35 16.22
C THR A 157 0.86 -11.05 14.79
N ALA A 158 1.79 -10.53 13.99
CA ALA A 158 1.53 -10.28 12.57
C ALA A 158 1.31 -11.61 11.82
N VAL A 159 0.11 -11.79 11.26
CA VAL A 159 -0.25 -12.97 10.46
C VAL A 159 -0.13 -12.74 8.97
N ILE A 160 -0.37 -11.50 8.54
CA ILE A 160 -0.21 -11.08 7.15
C ILE A 160 0.46 -9.71 7.12
N VAL A 161 1.46 -9.54 6.26
CA VAL A 161 2.08 -8.24 5.98
C VAL A 161 2.07 -8.02 4.47
N MET A 162 1.58 -6.88 4.02
CA MET A 162 1.73 -6.43 2.64
C MET A 162 2.36 -5.07 2.62
N ASP A 163 3.36 -4.88 1.76
CA ASP A 163 3.92 -3.57 1.44
C ASP A 163 4.04 -3.41 -0.06
N TRP A 164 3.95 -2.17 -0.50
CA TRP A 164 4.10 -1.83 -1.89
C TRP A 164 4.71 -0.45 -2.07
N LYS A 165 5.33 -0.27 -3.22
CA LYS A 165 5.89 1.00 -3.67
C LYS A 165 5.64 1.13 -5.17
N TYR A 166 5.33 2.34 -5.62
CA TYR A 166 5.26 2.72 -7.02
C TYR A 166 6.17 3.92 -7.24
N GLU A 167 7.23 3.73 -8.00
CA GLU A 167 8.22 4.77 -8.28
C GLU A 167 8.78 4.56 -9.69
N ASN A 168 8.90 5.64 -10.47
CA ASN A 168 9.51 5.61 -11.80
C ASN A 168 8.92 4.56 -12.76
N GLY A 169 7.59 4.35 -12.72
CA GLY A 169 6.90 3.39 -13.57
C GLY A 169 7.09 1.92 -13.18
N LEU A 170 7.58 1.67 -11.96
CA LEU A 170 7.75 0.35 -11.39
C LEU A 170 6.91 0.23 -10.11
N PHE A 171 6.00 -0.74 -10.12
CA PHE A 171 5.31 -1.23 -8.92
C PHE A 171 6.11 -2.39 -8.33
N THR A 172 6.49 -2.30 -7.06
CA THR A 172 7.08 -3.40 -6.30
C THR A 172 6.17 -3.73 -5.13
N SER A 173 5.95 -5.02 -4.85
CA SER A 173 5.23 -5.44 -3.66
C SER A 173 5.86 -6.64 -2.98
N THR A 174 5.68 -6.69 -1.67
CA THR A 174 5.93 -7.88 -0.85
C THR A 174 4.63 -8.26 -0.14
N PHE A 175 4.31 -9.54 -0.15
CA PHE A 175 3.28 -10.13 0.71
C PHE A 175 3.90 -11.26 1.51
N VAL A 176 3.61 -11.32 2.80
CA VAL A 176 4.03 -12.37 3.72
C VAL A 176 2.81 -12.88 4.46
N SER A 177 2.63 -14.20 4.51
CA SER A 177 1.60 -14.88 5.31
C SER A 177 2.11 -16.24 5.76
N GLY A 178 2.27 -16.42 7.07
CA GLY A 178 2.91 -17.61 7.63
C GLY A 178 4.29 -17.87 7.01
N SER A 179 4.48 -19.05 6.43
CA SER A 179 5.72 -19.43 5.74
C SER A 179 5.83 -18.90 4.31
N GLN A 180 4.77 -18.35 3.74
CA GLN A 180 4.73 -17.93 2.34
C GLN A 180 5.13 -16.47 2.19
N ARG A 181 5.97 -16.19 1.20
CA ARG A 181 6.31 -14.82 0.81
C ARG A 181 6.33 -14.67 -0.70
N PHE A 182 5.68 -13.62 -1.18
CA PHE A 182 5.59 -13.25 -2.58
C PHE A 182 6.26 -11.91 -2.77
N VAL A 183 7.15 -11.80 -3.76
CA VAL A 183 7.80 -10.54 -4.14
C VAL A 183 7.51 -10.33 -5.61
N SER A 184 6.84 -9.23 -5.95
CA SER A 184 6.44 -8.93 -7.33
C SER A 184 7.00 -7.59 -7.79
N GLU A 185 7.33 -7.52 -9.07
CA GLU A 185 7.69 -6.31 -9.78
C GLU A 185 6.84 -6.20 -11.04
N SER A 186 6.20 -5.05 -11.28
CA SER A 186 5.36 -4.80 -12.46
C SER A 186 5.68 -3.42 -13.02
N ASN A 187 6.16 -3.40 -14.27
CA ASN A 187 6.52 -2.18 -14.98
C ASN A 187 5.32 -1.66 -15.79
N ASP A 188 5.28 -0.36 -16.05
CA ASP A 188 4.24 0.28 -16.88
C ASP A 188 4.16 -0.28 -18.31
N ASN A 189 5.25 -0.85 -18.82
CA ASN A 189 5.28 -1.53 -20.12
C ASN A 189 4.70 -2.97 -20.07
N LEU A 190 4.10 -3.36 -18.94
CA LEU A 190 3.53 -4.68 -18.66
C LEU A 190 4.56 -5.81 -18.52
N SER A 191 5.86 -5.55 -18.48
CA SER A 191 6.86 -6.56 -18.11
C SER A 191 7.02 -6.64 -16.59
N GLY A 192 7.57 -7.73 -16.07
CA GLY A 192 7.70 -7.87 -14.63
C GLY A 192 8.30 -9.19 -14.19
N THR A 193 8.37 -9.32 -12.86
CA THR A 193 8.92 -10.49 -12.18
C THR A 193 8.03 -10.88 -11.01
N ILE A 194 8.04 -12.17 -10.66
CA ILE A 194 7.46 -12.67 -9.42
C ILE A 194 8.39 -13.71 -8.82
N LYS A 195 8.58 -13.64 -7.51
CA LYS A 195 9.33 -14.62 -6.72
C LYS A 195 8.46 -15.13 -5.61
N VAL A 196 8.43 -16.43 -5.42
CA VAL A 196 7.66 -17.10 -4.37
C VAL A 196 8.62 -17.85 -3.46
N TYR A 197 8.42 -17.68 -2.17
CA TYR A 197 9.21 -18.30 -1.13
C TYR A 197 8.30 -19.09 -0.19
N GLU A 198 8.82 -20.19 0.31
CA GLU A 198 8.21 -20.99 1.37
C GLU A 198 9.28 -21.30 2.42
N ASN A 199 9.01 -20.98 3.69
CA ASN A 199 9.98 -21.09 4.80
C ASN A 199 11.31 -20.39 4.48
N ASP A 200 11.23 -19.18 3.89
CA ASP A 200 12.36 -18.39 3.39
C ASP A 200 13.20 -19.01 2.27
N VAL A 201 12.82 -20.19 1.77
CA VAL A 201 13.44 -20.82 0.61
C VAL A 201 12.74 -20.35 -0.66
N LEU A 202 13.50 -19.89 -1.65
CA LEU A 202 12.97 -19.54 -2.97
C LEU A 202 12.47 -20.83 -3.65
N ILE A 203 11.18 -20.89 -3.98
CA ILE A 203 10.55 -22.06 -4.63
C ILE A 203 10.16 -21.79 -6.07
N PHE A 204 10.01 -20.52 -6.47
CA PHE A 204 9.64 -20.15 -7.82
C PHE A 204 10.13 -18.76 -8.20
N THR A 205 10.58 -18.59 -9.45
CA THR A 205 10.77 -17.29 -10.10
C THR A 205 10.08 -17.30 -11.46
N GLY A 206 9.30 -16.28 -11.77
CA GLY A 206 8.78 -16.03 -13.12
C GLY A 206 9.18 -14.64 -13.60
N ASN A 207 9.59 -14.52 -14.86
CA ASN A 207 9.89 -13.26 -15.53
C ASN A 207 9.09 -13.20 -16.82
N TRP A 208 8.47 -12.06 -17.12
CA TRP A 208 7.75 -11.87 -18.37
C TRP A 208 8.10 -10.54 -19.02
N GLN A 209 8.04 -10.54 -20.35
CA GLN A 209 8.29 -9.39 -21.19
C GLN A 209 6.98 -8.73 -21.59
N SER A 210 7.05 -7.48 -22.06
CA SER A 210 5.91 -6.74 -22.59
C SER A 210 5.25 -7.39 -23.81
N THR A 211 5.98 -8.27 -24.51
CA THR A 211 5.48 -9.08 -25.62
C THR A 211 4.56 -10.23 -25.18
N GLY A 212 4.58 -10.57 -23.89
CA GLY A 212 3.87 -11.71 -23.32
C GLY A 212 4.68 -13.00 -23.25
N ALA A 213 5.87 -13.03 -23.85
CA ALA A 213 6.82 -14.12 -23.67
C ALA A 213 7.40 -14.09 -22.25
N GLY A 214 7.79 -15.24 -21.72
CA GLY A 214 8.41 -15.30 -20.41
C GLY A 214 9.12 -16.61 -20.11
N GLU A 215 9.74 -16.64 -18.94
CA GLU A 215 10.50 -17.77 -18.43
C GLU A 215 10.29 -17.93 -16.93
N CYS A 216 10.43 -19.16 -16.46
CA CYS A 216 10.37 -19.46 -15.03
C CYS A 216 11.41 -20.49 -14.61
N VAL A 217 11.70 -20.49 -13.31
CA VAL A 217 12.51 -21.50 -12.64
C VAL A 217 11.75 -21.91 -11.38
N SER A 218 11.56 -23.21 -11.19
CA SER A 218 11.07 -23.78 -9.93
C SER A 218 12.23 -24.41 -9.16
N TYR A 219 12.10 -24.46 -7.85
CA TYR A 219 13.11 -24.96 -6.94
C TYR A 219 12.46 -25.94 -5.95
N ASN A 220 13.25 -26.89 -5.46
CA ASN A 220 12.85 -27.78 -4.39
C ASN A 220 12.79 -27.03 -3.04
N SER A 221 12.24 -27.69 -2.01
CA SER A 221 12.16 -27.13 -0.66
C SER A 221 13.51 -26.89 0.02
N ASP A 222 14.62 -27.38 -0.56
CA ASP A 222 15.99 -27.11 -0.13
C ASP A 222 16.66 -25.97 -0.93
N GLY A 223 15.95 -25.35 -1.88
CA GLY A 223 16.42 -24.27 -2.72
C GLY A 223 17.23 -24.72 -3.94
N THR A 224 17.39 -26.02 -4.16
CA THR A 224 18.01 -26.53 -5.39
C THR A 224 17.07 -26.35 -6.58
N GLN A 225 17.63 -25.99 -7.74
CA GLN A 225 16.83 -25.84 -8.96
C GLN A 225 16.19 -27.18 -9.33
N ASN A 226 14.89 -27.15 -9.58
CA ASN A 226 14.09 -28.31 -9.98
C ASN A 226 13.85 -28.30 -11.50
N GLU A 227 13.16 -27.28 -12.01
CA GLU A 227 12.76 -27.19 -13.42
C GLU A 227 12.90 -25.76 -13.96
N THR A 228 13.10 -25.64 -15.27
CA THR A 228 13.07 -24.38 -16.01
C THR A 228 12.01 -24.45 -17.12
N GLY A 229 11.30 -23.35 -17.36
CA GLY A 229 10.23 -23.27 -18.34
C GLY A 229 10.25 -21.95 -19.11
N SER A 230 9.61 -21.94 -20.27
CA SER A 230 9.37 -20.74 -21.06
C SER A 230 8.01 -20.80 -21.76
N TRP A 231 7.50 -19.63 -22.15
CA TRP A 231 6.24 -19.48 -22.86
C TRP A 231 6.21 -18.29 -23.81
#